data_AF-A0A947JYH4-F1
#
_entry.id   AF-A0A947JYH4-F1
#
_cell.length_a   1.000
_cell.length_b   1.000
_cell.length_c   1.000
_cell.angle_alpha   90.00
_cell.angle_beta   90.00
_cell.angle_gamma   90.00
#
_symmetry.space_group_name_H-M   'P 1'
#
loop_
_entity.id
_entity.type
_entity.pdbx_description
1 polymer ?
#
loop_
_entity_poly.entity_id
_entity_poly.type
_entity_poly.pdbx_seq_one_letter_code
_entity_poly.pdbx_strand_id
1 'polypeptide(L)'
;MWIKNGKVNIADLAPLWRDEQVPEIVEEVSIEFQNVRIQEFYHKHVRPLRHASQQQAVCRDLLSLLDTEGQCPSVVNVGRDVEASWDSNTYTLLGQTNLIDHSLNVAEQVIRLLQESETGYLMPDTIIAALSHDLGKLPSIRGHLYSLGEHPLAAGRILVGLQSFKQLPLKEEILQAVKFHHKQPQELLGKTLKRADQLARQQEIEQAQERLQPLEKPPKWHNEAKSQDGIFDEKPEVKKKMAVPKLINLAWLDTHALLKDMRPYINKLEGRRFTAFSMPNGFVYFMPKILEVIAKKQAEQAGVLEVVTMEKEEMREVLLSIVHQLRQEEVIANGLLQNNYFGAYFTVTMKSGVTMNGYYTPCHAEAFDSIAVMEDAKSGILLDVVSVESVHEEKQA
;
A
#
# COMPACT_ATOMS: atom_id res chain seq x y z
N MET A 1 -19.24 -45.58 12.71
CA MET A 1 -19.32 -44.45 13.66
C MET A 1 -20.57 -43.66 13.31
N TRP A 2 -21.57 -43.58 14.19
CA TRP A 2 -22.81 -42.83 13.93
C TRP A 2 -22.68 -41.41 14.49
N ILE A 3 -22.79 -40.41 13.63
CA ILE A 3 -22.67 -38.99 14.01
C ILE A 3 -24.09 -38.43 14.18
N LYS A 4 -24.48 -38.17 15.43
CA LYS A 4 -25.68 -37.40 15.75
C LYS A 4 -25.39 -35.91 15.52
N ASN A 5 -26.17 -35.28 14.63
CA ASN A 5 -26.19 -33.84 14.29
C ASN A 5 -25.15 -33.40 13.23
N GLY A 6 -25.16 -34.08 12.08
CA GLY A 6 -24.20 -33.93 10.99
C GLY A 6 -24.00 -32.52 10.41
N LYS A 7 -22.84 -31.96 10.73
CA LYS A 7 -21.88 -31.44 9.74
C LYS A 7 -20.50 -31.94 10.16
N VAL A 8 -19.80 -32.60 9.23
CA VAL A 8 -18.43 -33.09 9.44
C VAL A 8 -17.59 -32.45 8.35
N ASN A 9 -16.48 -31.81 8.72
CA ASN A 9 -15.59 -31.25 7.71
C ASN A 9 -14.94 -32.41 6.95
N ILE A 10 -14.89 -32.31 5.63
CA ILE A 10 -14.31 -33.38 4.80
C ILE A 10 -12.83 -33.62 5.14
N ALA A 11 -12.13 -32.60 5.67
CA ALA A 11 -10.77 -32.72 6.20
C ALA A 11 -10.68 -33.69 7.40
N ASP A 12 -11.72 -33.79 8.23
CA ASP A 12 -11.77 -34.69 9.40
C ASP A 12 -12.00 -36.15 8.99
N LEU A 13 -12.52 -36.37 7.77
CA LEU A 13 -12.76 -37.70 7.21
C LEU A 13 -11.60 -38.19 6.33
N ALA A 14 -10.76 -37.28 5.83
CA ALA A 14 -9.63 -37.60 4.96
C ALA A 14 -8.64 -38.64 5.54
N PRO A 15 -8.34 -38.65 6.86
CA PRO A 15 -7.43 -39.65 7.44
C PRO A 15 -8.02 -41.06 7.48
N LEU A 16 -9.35 -41.21 7.47
CA LEU A 16 -10.02 -42.52 7.51
C LEU A 16 -10.00 -43.24 6.16
N TRP A 17 -9.73 -42.52 5.07
CA TRP A 17 -9.80 -43.03 3.69
C TRP A 17 -8.44 -43.25 3.05
N ARG A 18 -7.36 -42.76 3.65
CA ARG A 18 -5.99 -42.99 3.19
C ARG A 18 -5.40 -44.12 4.02
N ASP A 19 -5.20 -45.29 3.40
CA ASP A 19 -4.32 -46.37 3.89
C ASP A 19 -2.83 -45.95 3.83
N GLU A 20 -2.52 -44.68 4.07
CA GLU A 20 -1.15 -44.24 4.29
C GLU A 20 -0.89 -44.37 5.79
N GLN A 21 -0.01 -45.31 6.15
CA GLN A 21 0.62 -45.31 7.46
C GLN A 21 1.13 -43.89 7.71
N VAL A 22 0.53 -43.21 8.69
CA VAL A 22 1.02 -41.92 9.20
C VAL A 22 2.49 -42.16 9.52
N PRO A 23 3.44 -41.53 8.80
CA PRO A 23 4.84 -41.77 9.07
C PRO A 23 5.10 -41.45 10.53
N GLU A 24 5.79 -42.36 11.20
CA GLU A 24 6.18 -42.26 12.60
C GLU A 24 6.67 -40.84 12.92
N ILE A 25 6.20 -40.36 14.08
CA ILE A 25 6.62 -39.17 14.82
C ILE A 25 7.95 -38.64 14.27
N VAL A 26 7.88 -37.63 13.40
CA VAL A 26 9.05 -36.86 13.01
C VAL A 26 9.68 -36.38 14.30
N GLU A 27 10.91 -36.80 14.58
CA GLU A 27 11.67 -36.37 15.76
C GLU A 27 11.45 -34.88 15.94
N GLU A 28 10.81 -34.52 17.06
CA GLU A 28 10.40 -33.15 17.33
C GLU A 28 11.69 -32.36 17.60
N VAL A 29 12.30 -31.80 16.55
CA VAL A 29 13.52 -31.01 16.66
C VAL A 29 13.19 -29.84 17.57
N SER A 30 13.65 -29.91 18.82
CA SER A 30 13.46 -28.85 19.80
C SER A 30 14.31 -27.68 19.38
N ILE A 31 13.67 -26.67 18.80
CA ILE A 31 14.33 -25.45 18.36
C ILE A 31 14.02 -24.39 19.37
N GLU A 32 15.07 -23.83 19.93
CA GLU A 32 15.05 -22.67 20.79
C GLU A 32 15.49 -21.47 19.96
N PHE A 33 14.57 -20.53 19.77
CA PHE A 33 14.82 -19.21 19.22
C PHE A 33 15.28 -18.29 20.35
N GLN A 34 16.22 -17.39 20.05
CA GLN A 34 16.73 -16.41 21.02
C GLN A 34 15.66 -15.37 21.35
N ASN A 35 14.86 -14.99 20.35
CA ASN A 35 13.76 -14.06 20.50
C ASN A 35 12.51 -14.77 21.05
N VAL A 36 12.06 -14.34 22.23
CA VAL A 36 10.88 -14.88 22.93
C VAL A 36 9.62 -14.80 22.07
N ARG A 37 9.43 -13.70 21.32
CA ARG A 37 8.25 -13.51 20.48
C ARG A 37 8.24 -14.50 19.31
N ILE A 38 9.39 -14.79 18.72
CA ILE A 38 9.52 -15.83 17.69
C ILE A 38 9.20 -17.20 18.29
N GLN A 39 9.73 -17.52 19.48
CA GLN A 39 9.43 -18.78 20.16
C GLN A 39 7.93 -18.97 20.42
N GLU A 40 7.26 -17.93 20.93
CA GLU A 40 5.82 -17.92 21.18
C GLU A 40 5.02 -18.09 19.89
N PHE A 41 5.37 -17.33 18.84
CA PHE A 41 4.72 -17.44 17.53
C PHE A 41 4.89 -18.84 16.94
N TYR A 42 6.10 -19.42 16.99
CA TYR A 42 6.37 -20.76 16.50
C TYR A 42 5.50 -21.80 17.21
N HIS A 43 5.46 -21.79 18.54
CA HIS A 43 4.67 -22.73 19.31
C HIS A 43 3.16 -22.58 19.08
N LYS A 44 2.67 -21.35 18.97
CA LYS A 44 1.25 -21.05 18.85
C LYS A 44 0.71 -21.27 17.44
N HIS A 45 1.50 -20.98 16.41
CA HIS A 45 1.00 -20.88 15.03
C HIS A 45 1.68 -21.82 14.04
N VAL A 46 2.97 -22.13 14.20
CA VAL A 46 3.72 -22.98 13.26
C VAL A 46 3.73 -24.44 13.69
N ARG A 47 3.98 -24.73 14.98
CA ARG A 47 3.99 -26.09 15.54
C ARG A 47 2.67 -26.86 15.33
N PRO A 48 1.49 -26.22 15.38
CA PRO A 48 0.22 -26.91 15.12
C PRO A 48 0.00 -27.34 13.67
N LEU A 49 0.80 -26.88 12.70
CA LEU A 49 0.67 -27.19 11.27
C LEU A 49 1.16 -28.62 10.92
N ARG A 50 0.79 -29.63 11.71
CA ARG A 50 1.26 -31.03 11.58
C ARG A 50 0.94 -31.67 10.23
N HIS A 51 -0.15 -31.24 9.59
CA HIS A 51 -0.57 -31.71 8.28
C HIS A 51 0.21 -31.05 7.11
N ALA A 52 1.04 -30.04 7.41
CA ALA A 52 1.81 -29.26 6.45
C ALA A 52 3.30 -29.22 6.87
N SER A 53 3.91 -30.40 7.04
CA SER A 53 5.27 -30.56 7.58
C SER A 53 6.34 -29.88 6.73
N GLN A 54 6.16 -29.84 5.40
CA GLN A 54 7.08 -29.11 4.51
C GLN A 54 6.99 -27.60 4.74
N GLN A 55 5.78 -27.05 4.86
CA GLN A 55 5.60 -25.64 5.18
C GLN A 55 6.13 -25.29 6.57
N GLN A 56 5.90 -26.18 7.54
CA GLN A 56 6.45 -26.04 8.89
C GLN A 56 7.99 -25.94 8.86
N ALA A 57 8.66 -26.76 8.05
CA ALA A 57 10.10 -26.71 7.87
C ALA A 57 10.56 -25.37 7.26
N VAL A 58 9.84 -24.83 6.28
CA VAL A 58 10.13 -23.52 5.70
C VAL A 58 9.93 -22.40 6.71
N CYS A 59 8.79 -22.38 7.41
CA CYS A 59 8.51 -21.40 8.46
C CYS A 59 9.61 -21.39 9.53
N ARG A 60 10.08 -22.56 9.96
CA ARG A 60 11.22 -22.67 10.88
C ARG A 60 12.47 -22.01 10.29
N ASP A 61 12.86 -22.34 9.07
CA ASP A 61 14.09 -21.79 8.47
C ASP A 61 14.00 -20.26 8.32
N LEU A 62 12.82 -19.73 7.98
CA LEU A 62 12.55 -18.29 7.92
C LEU A 62 12.61 -17.62 9.29
N LEU A 63 12.01 -18.24 10.32
CA LEU A 63 12.04 -17.73 11.69
C LEU A 63 13.47 -17.73 12.24
N SER A 64 14.29 -18.75 11.93
CA SER A 64 15.71 -18.77 12.34
C SER A 64 16.51 -17.63 11.69
N LEU A 65 16.21 -17.30 10.43
CA LEU A 65 16.83 -16.18 9.74
C LEU A 65 16.41 -14.83 10.37
N LEU A 66 15.12 -14.66 10.65
CA LEU A 66 14.58 -13.48 11.35
C LEU A 66 15.17 -13.34 12.76
N ASP A 67 15.32 -14.44 13.49
CA ASP A 67 15.91 -14.46 14.84
C ASP A 67 17.37 -14.00 14.84
N THR A 68 18.10 -14.27 13.75
CA THR A 68 19.51 -13.92 13.62
C THR A 68 19.71 -12.45 13.19
N GLU A 69 18.89 -11.95 12.26
CA GLU A 69 19.16 -10.66 11.58
C GLU A 69 17.99 -9.66 11.57
N GLY A 70 16.80 -10.07 11.98
CA GLY A 70 15.56 -9.30 11.83
C GLY A 70 15.36 -8.17 12.84
N GLN A 71 16.32 -7.93 13.74
CA GLN A 71 16.29 -6.78 14.66
C GLN A 71 16.46 -5.43 13.94
N CYS A 72 16.75 -5.44 12.63
CA CYS A 72 16.80 -4.24 11.81
C CYS A 72 15.40 -3.59 11.67
N PRO A 73 15.33 -2.28 11.36
CA PRO A 73 14.05 -1.60 11.10
C PRO A 73 13.24 -2.29 9.99
N SER A 74 11.91 -2.38 10.18
CA SER A 74 10.98 -2.92 9.17
C SER A 74 10.71 -1.96 8.00
N VAL A 75 11.14 -0.70 8.15
CA VAL A 75 10.98 0.37 7.17
C VAL A 75 12.35 1.00 6.96
N VAL A 76 12.70 1.26 5.71
CA VAL A 76 14.00 1.86 5.41
C VAL A 76 13.79 2.96 4.38
N ASN A 77 14.33 4.13 4.67
CA ASN A 77 14.38 5.24 3.73
C ASN A 77 15.49 5.02 2.71
N VAL A 78 15.31 4.03 1.83
CA VAL A 78 16.03 3.96 0.57
C VAL A 78 15.17 4.75 -0.41
N GLY A 79 15.69 5.82 -1.01
CA GLY A 79 14.92 6.82 -1.78
C GLY A 79 14.18 6.35 -3.04
N ARG A 80 13.94 5.03 -3.18
CA ARG A 80 13.18 4.36 -4.25
C ARG A 80 12.22 3.28 -3.73
N ASP A 81 12.14 3.07 -2.42
CA ASP A 81 11.22 2.12 -1.79
C ASP A 81 9.83 2.75 -1.56
N VAL A 82 8.77 1.94 -1.48
CA VAL A 82 7.41 2.45 -1.29
C VAL A 82 7.27 3.19 0.05
N GLU A 83 8.04 2.79 1.06
CA GLU A 83 8.07 3.42 2.39
C GLU A 83 8.85 4.75 2.41
N ALA A 84 9.64 5.06 1.38
CA ALA A 84 10.27 6.37 1.22
C ALA A 84 9.28 7.46 0.80
N SER A 85 8.06 7.08 0.38
CA SER A 85 6.98 8.00 0.04
C SER A 85 6.14 8.46 1.25
N TRP A 86 6.37 7.87 2.42
CA TRP A 86 5.62 8.16 3.64
C TRP A 86 6.01 9.51 4.23
N ASP A 87 5.04 10.20 4.84
CA ASP A 87 5.34 11.43 5.57
C ASP A 87 6.28 11.14 6.75
N SER A 88 7.03 12.16 7.15
CA SER A 88 8.06 12.03 8.19
C SER A 88 7.51 11.46 9.50
N ASN A 89 6.24 11.73 9.85
CA ASN A 89 5.63 11.22 11.07
C ASN A 89 5.29 9.74 10.95
N THR A 90 4.67 9.30 9.84
CA THR A 90 4.39 7.88 9.57
C THR A 90 5.67 7.06 9.51
N TYR A 91 6.70 7.56 8.82
CA TYR A 91 8.01 6.91 8.78
C TYR A 91 8.66 6.80 10.16
N THR A 92 8.57 7.86 10.97
CA THR A 92 9.11 7.86 12.34
C THR A 92 8.37 6.88 13.25
N LEU A 93 7.04 6.81 13.14
CA LEU A 93 6.21 5.89 13.92
C LEU A 93 6.50 4.42 13.55
N LEU A 94 6.46 4.10 12.26
CA LEU A 94 6.70 2.73 11.78
C LEU A 94 8.17 2.31 11.88
N GLY A 95 9.10 3.27 11.90
CA GLY A 95 10.53 3.08 12.18
C GLY A 95 10.81 2.47 13.56
N GLN A 96 9.84 2.52 14.48
CA GLN A 96 9.95 1.88 15.80
C GLN A 96 9.69 0.37 15.77
N THR A 97 9.14 -0.15 14.67
CA THR A 97 8.88 -1.58 14.49
C THR A 97 10.04 -2.22 13.75
N ASN A 98 10.68 -3.22 14.35
CA ASN A 98 11.72 -4.02 13.69
C ASN A 98 11.11 -5.07 12.74
N LEU A 99 11.95 -5.67 11.89
CA LEU A 99 11.50 -6.60 10.86
C LEU A 99 10.94 -7.90 11.44
N ILE A 100 11.45 -8.40 12.57
CA ILE A 100 10.85 -9.54 13.30
C ILE A 100 9.40 -9.20 13.62
N ASP A 101 9.19 -8.07 14.31
CA ASP A 101 7.89 -7.69 14.82
C ASP A 101 6.88 -7.48 13.70
N HIS A 102 7.32 -6.84 12.62
CA HIS A 102 6.48 -6.62 11.44
C HIS A 102 6.11 -7.94 10.74
N SER A 103 7.08 -8.81 10.48
CA SER A 103 6.84 -10.10 9.81
C SER A 103 5.89 -10.99 10.61
N LEU A 104 6.03 -11.00 11.95
CA LEU A 104 5.12 -11.73 12.84
C LEU A 104 3.73 -11.09 12.89
N ASN A 105 3.62 -9.76 12.93
CA ASN A 105 2.33 -9.05 12.86
C ASN A 105 1.58 -9.41 11.58
N VAL A 106 2.26 -9.37 10.41
CA VAL A 106 1.67 -9.72 9.11
C VAL A 106 1.18 -11.17 9.14
N ALA A 107 2.00 -12.09 9.64
CA ALA A 107 1.63 -13.50 9.70
C ALA A 107 0.43 -13.76 10.64
N GLU A 108 0.34 -13.05 11.77
CA GLU A 108 -0.83 -13.09 12.65
C GLU A 108 -2.10 -12.56 11.97
N GLN A 109 -2.00 -11.48 11.19
CA GLN A 109 -3.13 -10.94 10.41
C GLN A 109 -3.56 -11.92 9.32
N VAL A 110 -2.62 -12.58 8.64
CA VAL A 110 -2.93 -13.68 7.69
C VAL A 110 -3.73 -14.78 8.37
N ILE A 111 -3.30 -15.21 9.56
CA ILE A 111 -3.99 -16.26 10.32
C ILE A 111 -5.42 -15.82 10.67
N ARG A 112 -5.61 -14.60 11.16
CA ARG A 112 -6.95 -14.05 11.47
C ARG A 112 -7.85 -14.02 10.23
N LEU A 113 -7.35 -13.45 9.13
CA LEU A 113 -8.12 -13.34 7.88
C LEU A 113 -8.53 -14.70 7.33
N LEU A 114 -7.65 -15.71 7.41
CA LEU A 114 -7.92 -17.02 6.83
C LEU A 114 -8.70 -17.96 7.78
N GLN A 115 -8.57 -17.80 9.09
CA GLN A 115 -9.36 -18.56 10.08
C GLN A 115 -10.86 -18.32 9.95
N GLU A 116 -11.26 -17.10 9.59
CA GLU A 116 -12.67 -16.71 9.44
C GLU A 116 -13.22 -16.96 8.02
N SER A 117 -12.38 -17.47 7.11
CA SER A 117 -12.71 -17.66 5.70
C SER A 117 -12.92 -19.13 5.33
N GLU A 118 -13.64 -19.39 4.23
CA GLU A 118 -13.71 -20.72 3.61
C GLU A 118 -12.36 -21.17 3.00
N THR A 119 -11.35 -20.29 3.02
CA THR A 119 -10.03 -20.48 2.38
C THR A 119 -8.90 -20.76 3.38
N GLY A 120 -9.25 -21.24 4.58
CA GLY A 120 -8.29 -21.58 5.65
C GLY A 120 -7.20 -22.59 5.25
N TYR A 121 -7.41 -23.39 4.20
CA TYR A 121 -6.41 -24.32 3.68
C TYR A 121 -5.15 -23.64 3.11
N LEU A 122 -5.24 -22.36 2.70
CA LEU A 122 -4.10 -21.56 2.21
C LEU A 122 -3.22 -21.01 3.35
N MET A 123 -3.63 -21.20 4.61
CA MET A 123 -2.95 -20.61 5.75
C MET A 123 -1.47 -20.97 5.84
N PRO A 124 -1.03 -22.24 5.69
CA PRO A 124 0.38 -22.58 5.77
C PRO A 124 1.25 -21.84 4.74
N ASP A 125 0.77 -21.76 3.49
CA ASP A 125 1.50 -21.14 2.39
C ASP A 125 1.50 -19.60 2.50
N THR A 126 0.39 -19.02 2.96
CA THR A 126 0.29 -17.57 3.19
C THR A 126 1.13 -17.13 4.38
N ILE A 127 1.29 -17.96 5.43
CA ILE A 127 2.22 -17.67 6.54
C ILE A 127 3.66 -17.60 6.03
N ILE A 128 4.07 -18.51 5.14
CA ILE A 128 5.41 -18.47 4.53
C ILE A 128 5.59 -17.15 3.77
N ALA A 129 4.60 -16.76 2.96
CA ALA A 129 4.65 -15.51 2.23
C ALA A 129 4.78 -14.30 3.18
N ALA A 130 4.00 -14.27 4.27
CA ALA A 130 4.06 -13.21 5.28
C ALA A 130 5.42 -13.13 5.98
N LEU A 131 5.99 -14.26 6.42
CA LEU A 131 7.29 -14.29 7.08
C LEU A 131 8.46 -13.95 6.15
N SER A 132 8.26 -14.03 4.83
CA SER A 132 9.35 -13.88 3.86
C SER A 132 9.31 -12.61 3.02
N HIS A 133 8.15 -11.94 2.89
CA HIS A 133 7.94 -10.87 1.91
C HIS A 133 8.94 -9.71 2.02
N ASP A 134 9.34 -9.37 3.24
CA ASP A 134 10.22 -8.26 3.56
C ASP A 134 11.66 -8.67 3.90
N LEU A 135 12.03 -9.94 3.75
CA LEU A 135 13.40 -10.41 4.06
C LEU A 135 14.47 -9.75 3.17
N GLY A 136 14.08 -9.17 2.04
CA GLY A 136 14.96 -8.34 1.23
C GLY A 136 15.54 -7.12 1.97
N LYS A 137 14.97 -6.75 3.14
CA LYS A 137 15.44 -5.64 3.99
C LYS A 137 16.60 -6.02 4.92
N LEU A 138 16.89 -7.31 5.05
CA LEU A 138 17.93 -7.82 5.95
C LEU A 138 19.32 -7.26 5.64
N PRO A 139 20.14 -6.95 6.67
CA PRO A 139 21.47 -6.38 6.50
C PRO A 139 22.40 -7.17 5.57
N SER A 140 22.44 -8.50 5.69
CA SER A 140 23.29 -9.37 4.84
C SER A 140 22.92 -9.34 3.35
N ILE A 141 21.75 -8.80 3.03
CA ILE A 141 21.11 -8.85 1.70
C ILE A 141 21.09 -7.48 1.05
N ARG A 142 21.58 -6.46 1.76
CA ARG A 142 21.75 -5.08 1.28
C ARG A 142 22.81 -4.99 0.19
N GLY A 143 22.43 -5.43 -1.01
CA GLY A 143 23.18 -5.31 -2.25
C GLY A 143 22.45 -4.39 -3.23
N HIS A 144 22.82 -4.49 -4.51
CA HIS A 144 22.30 -3.62 -5.57
C HIS A 144 20.76 -3.55 -5.66
N LEU A 145 20.03 -4.66 -5.44
CA LEU A 145 18.56 -4.64 -5.48
C LEU A 145 17.93 -3.88 -4.31
N TYR A 146 18.50 -4.02 -3.12
CA TYR A 146 18.04 -3.30 -1.93
C TYR A 146 18.22 -1.78 -2.11
N SER A 147 19.36 -1.35 -2.67
CA SER A 147 19.63 0.07 -2.97
C SER A 147 18.70 0.66 -4.04
N LEU A 148 17.97 -0.19 -4.78
CA LEU A 148 17.00 0.23 -5.79
C LEU A 148 15.56 0.26 -5.29
N GLY A 149 15.28 -0.10 -4.02
CA GLY A 149 13.89 -0.25 -3.53
C GLY A 149 13.21 -1.54 -4.01
N GLU A 150 13.97 -2.53 -4.47
CA GLU A 150 13.46 -3.80 -5.01
C GLU A 150 13.60 -4.93 -3.96
N HIS A 151 13.27 -4.65 -2.69
CA HIS A 151 13.29 -5.69 -1.66
C HIS A 151 12.34 -6.86 -1.92
N PRO A 152 11.18 -6.74 -2.62
CA PRO A 152 10.37 -7.89 -2.99
C PRO A 152 11.14 -8.92 -3.84
N LEU A 153 11.97 -8.44 -4.78
CA LEU A 153 12.80 -9.30 -5.62
C LEU A 153 13.95 -9.92 -4.83
N ALA A 154 14.56 -9.16 -3.92
CA ALA A 154 15.59 -9.67 -3.02
C ALA A 154 15.04 -10.74 -2.07
N ALA A 155 13.86 -10.51 -1.49
CA ALA A 155 13.12 -11.49 -0.68
C ALA A 155 12.86 -12.79 -1.44
N GLY A 156 12.40 -12.69 -2.70
CA GLY A 156 12.21 -13.86 -3.55
C GLY A 156 13.50 -14.66 -3.81
N ARG A 157 14.67 -14.00 -3.88
CA ARG A 157 15.96 -14.72 -4.02
C ARG A 157 16.31 -15.54 -2.80
N ILE A 158 15.99 -15.05 -1.60
CA ILE A 158 16.23 -15.77 -0.33
C ILE A 158 15.41 -17.04 -0.28
N LEU A 159 14.11 -16.93 -0.57
CA LEU A 159 13.20 -18.07 -0.61
C LEU A 159 13.71 -19.17 -1.54
N VAL A 160 14.10 -18.80 -2.76
CA VAL A 160 14.65 -19.75 -3.75
C VAL A 160 15.96 -20.38 -3.27
N GLY A 161 16.71 -19.73 -2.36
CA GLY A 161 17.91 -20.27 -1.74
C GLY A 161 17.63 -21.38 -0.72
N LEU A 162 16.48 -21.36 -0.05
CA LEU A 162 16.13 -22.32 0.99
C LEU A 162 15.83 -23.70 0.39
N GLN A 163 16.49 -24.74 0.91
CA GLN A 163 16.28 -26.12 0.44
C GLN A 163 14.88 -26.63 0.79
N SER A 164 14.37 -26.28 1.97
CA SER A 164 13.01 -26.58 2.42
C SER A 164 11.96 -25.97 1.48
N PHE A 165 12.17 -24.76 0.98
CA PHE A 165 11.24 -24.07 0.08
C PHE A 165 11.15 -24.72 -1.30
N LYS A 166 12.28 -25.20 -1.84
CA LYS A 166 12.31 -25.85 -3.17
C LYS A 166 11.43 -27.10 -3.26
N GLN A 167 11.16 -27.73 -2.12
CA GLN A 167 10.37 -28.95 -2.00
C GLN A 167 8.86 -28.70 -1.94
N LEU A 168 8.43 -27.43 -1.80
CA LEU A 168 7.01 -27.10 -1.70
C LEU A 168 6.27 -27.24 -3.05
N PRO A 169 5.05 -27.82 -3.06
CA PRO A 169 4.22 -27.91 -4.25
C PRO A 169 3.78 -26.53 -4.80
N LEU A 170 3.37 -25.61 -3.92
CA LEU A 170 2.87 -24.26 -4.27
C LEU A 170 3.94 -23.17 -4.21
N LYS A 171 5.21 -23.54 -4.33
CA LYS A 171 6.34 -22.59 -4.23
C LYS A 171 6.25 -21.42 -5.19
N GLU A 172 5.72 -21.62 -6.40
CA GLU A 172 5.64 -20.53 -7.39
C GLU A 172 4.58 -19.49 -7.04
N GLU A 173 3.44 -19.91 -6.47
CA GLU A 173 2.39 -18.99 -6.01
C GLU A 173 2.89 -18.13 -4.84
N ILE A 174 3.56 -18.77 -3.87
CA ILE A 174 4.21 -18.08 -2.75
C ILE A 174 5.27 -17.09 -3.26
N LEU A 175 6.11 -17.54 -4.20
CA LEU A 175 7.19 -16.73 -4.76
C LEU A 175 6.66 -15.53 -5.56
N GLN A 176 5.56 -15.70 -6.30
CA GLN A 176 4.90 -14.60 -7.00
C GLN A 176 4.31 -13.59 -6.03
N ALA A 177 3.58 -14.05 -5.02
CA ALA A 177 3.02 -13.16 -4.00
C ALA A 177 4.12 -12.33 -3.32
N VAL A 178 5.26 -12.94 -2.98
CA VAL A 178 6.39 -12.24 -2.38
C VAL A 178 7.05 -11.25 -3.34
N LYS A 179 7.34 -11.64 -4.58
CA LYS A 179 8.00 -10.76 -5.57
C LYS A 179 7.13 -9.58 -6.01
N PHE A 180 5.82 -9.71 -5.91
CA PHE A 180 4.86 -8.73 -6.38
C PHE A 180 4.01 -8.14 -5.25
N HIS A 181 4.43 -8.24 -3.99
CA HIS A 181 3.62 -7.75 -2.87
C HIS A 181 3.43 -6.21 -2.87
N HIS A 182 4.30 -5.46 -3.55
CA HIS A 182 4.08 -4.03 -3.84
C HIS A 182 3.08 -3.77 -4.97
N LYS A 183 2.89 -4.74 -5.88
CA LYS A 183 2.01 -4.61 -7.05
C LYS A 183 0.61 -5.09 -6.71
N GLN A 184 -0.35 -4.87 -7.62
CA GLN A 184 -1.69 -5.44 -7.47
C GLN A 184 -1.65 -6.97 -7.61
N PRO A 185 -1.93 -7.73 -6.54
CA PRO A 185 -1.95 -9.18 -6.62
C PRO A 185 -3.21 -9.65 -7.36
N GLN A 186 -3.05 -10.59 -8.28
CA GLN A 186 -4.18 -11.19 -8.99
C GLN A 186 -4.79 -12.37 -8.20
N GLU A 187 -3.91 -13.15 -7.58
CA GLU A 187 -4.23 -14.38 -6.86
C GLU A 187 -4.66 -14.13 -5.41
N LEU A 188 -5.42 -15.07 -4.85
CA LEU A 188 -5.98 -14.95 -3.51
C LEU A 188 -4.88 -14.84 -2.44
N LEU A 189 -3.83 -15.65 -2.53
CA LEU A 189 -2.71 -15.64 -1.58
C LEU A 189 -2.05 -14.25 -1.52
N GLY A 190 -1.76 -13.66 -2.69
CA GLY A 190 -1.18 -12.31 -2.77
C GLY A 190 -2.12 -11.23 -2.24
N LYS A 191 -3.43 -11.33 -2.51
CA LYS A 191 -4.44 -10.39 -1.98
C LYS A 191 -4.50 -10.45 -0.46
N THR A 192 -4.50 -11.66 0.10
CA THR A 192 -4.50 -11.86 1.56
C THR A 192 -3.22 -11.33 2.18
N LEU A 193 -2.06 -11.57 1.57
CA LEU A 193 -0.77 -11.03 2.03
C LEU A 193 -0.80 -9.49 2.06
N LYS A 194 -1.18 -8.84 0.95
CA LYS A 194 -1.25 -7.36 0.86
C LYS A 194 -2.21 -6.80 1.91
N ARG A 195 -3.36 -7.45 2.12
CA ARG A 195 -4.33 -7.01 3.14
C ARG A 195 -3.80 -7.19 4.56
N ALA A 196 -3.12 -8.30 4.84
CA ALA A 196 -2.53 -8.58 6.13
C ALA A 196 -1.41 -7.59 6.48
N ASP A 197 -0.57 -7.25 5.50
CA ASP A 197 0.48 -6.23 5.66
C ASP A 197 -0.11 -4.85 6.01
N GLN A 198 -1.12 -4.39 5.27
CA GLN A 198 -1.81 -3.14 5.57
C GLN A 198 -2.40 -3.10 6.99
N LEU A 199 -3.03 -4.20 7.42
CA LEU A 199 -3.59 -4.31 8.77
C LEU A 199 -2.51 -4.33 9.85
N ALA A 200 -1.37 -4.99 9.58
CA ALA A 200 -0.22 -4.97 10.47
C ALA A 200 0.36 -3.54 10.60
N ARG A 201 0.51 -2.80 9.50
CA ARG A 201 0.95 -1.40 9.51
C ARG A 201 0.00 -0.50 10.28
N GLN A 202 -1.31 -0.66 10.10
CA GLN A 202 -2.31 0.06 10.89
C GLN A 202 -2.13 -0.21 12.39
N GLN A 203 -2.02 -1.49 12.77
CA GLN A 203 -1.81 -1.89 14.17
C GLN A 203 -0.50 -1.33 14.74
N GLU A 204 0.58 -1.31 13.95
CA GLU A 204 1.88 -0.77 14.37
C GLU A 204 1.83 0.73 14.63
N ILE A 205 1.12 1.49 13.77
CA ILE A 205 0.90 2.94 13.97
C ILE A 205 0.12 3.18 15.27
N GLU A 206 -0.98 2.44 15.48
CA GLU A 206 -1.81 2.57 16.68
C GLU A 206 -0.98 2.28 17.95
N GLN A 207 -0.18 1.21 17.94
CA GLN A 207 0.72 0.87 19.05
C GLN A 207 1.82 1.93 19.27
N ALA A 208 2.42 2.46 18.20
CA ALA A 208 3.43 3.51 18.30
C ALA A 208 2.83 4.82 18.87
N GLN A 209 1.60 5.17 18.48
CA GLN A 209 0.87 6.32 19.03
C GLN A 209 0.53 6.14 20.51
N GLU A 210 0.11 4.94 20.94
CA GLU A 210 -0.15 4.63 22.35
C GLU A 210 1.12 4.79 23.21
N ARG A 211 2.29 4.36 22.70
CA ARG A 211 3.58 4.53 23.40
C ARG A 211 4.00 6.00 23.56
N LEU A 212 3.59 6.85 22.62
CA LEU A 212 3.90 8.28 22.63
C LEU A 212 2.97 9.12 23.50
N GLN A 213 1.82 8.57 23.93
CA GLN A 213 0.95 9.24 24.89
C GLN A 213 1.55 9.13 26.31
N PRO A 214 1.86 10.25 26.98
CA PRO A 214 2.08 10.21 28.43
C PRO A 214 0.82 9.69 29.12
N LEU A 215 0.98 8.86 30.16
CA LEU A 215 -0.08 8.49 31.09
C LEU A 215 -0.64 9.75 31.77
N GLU A 216 -1.58 10.45 31.12
CA GLU A 216 -2.51 11.40 31.75
C GLU A 216 -3.54 11.87 30.70
N LYS A 217 -4.79 11.43 30.85
CA LYS A 217 -5.93 12.00 30.11
C LYS A 217 -6.34 13.33 30.73
N PRO A 218 -6.43 14.45 30.00
CA PRO A 218 -7.17 15.62 30.45
C PRO A 218 -8.65 15.55 30.04
N PRO A 219 -9.54 16.27 30.75
CA PRO A 219 -10.96 15.98 30.79
C PRO A 219 -11.75 16.56 29.60
N LYS A 220 -12.89 15.92 29.32
CA LYS A 220 -13.92 16.38 28.40
C LYS A 220 -14.39 17.80 28.78
N TRP A 221 -14.30 18.75 27.86
CA TRP A 221 -15.04 20.00 27.94
C TRP A 221 -16.34 19.91 27.15
N HIS A 222 -17.45 19.81 27.89
CA HIS A 222 -18.67 20.53 27.57
C HIS A 222 -18.45 22.01 27.89
N ASN A 223 -18.99 22.92 27.08
CA ASN A 223 -19.64 24.13 27.58
C ASN A 223 -20.46 24.81 26.48
N GLU A 224 -21.77 24.87 26.73
CA GLU A 224 -22.66 25.92 26.27
C GLU A 224 -22.30 27.23 26.98
N ALA A 225 -22.24 28.35 26.25
CA ALA A 225 -22.57 29.68 26.80
C ALA A 225 -22.78 30.70 25.68
N LYS A 226 -23.86 31.47 25.82
CA LYS A 226 -24.35 32.51 24.91
C LYS A 226 -23.68 33.87 25.15
N SER A 227 -23.56 34.64 24.06
CA SER A 227 -23.75 36.10 23.89
C SER A 227 -23.01 37.11 24.78
N GLN A 228 -22.26 38.05 24.18
CA GLN A 228 -22.79 39.39 23.82
C GLN A 228 -21.79 40.26 23.02
N ASP A 229 -22.41 41.05 22.14
CA ASP A 229 -22.02 42.07 21.15
C ASP A 229 -20.78 42.97 21.36
N GLY A 230 -20.20 43.40 20.23
CA GLY A 230 -19.21 44.49 20.19
C GLY A 230 -18.53 44.78 18.85
N ILE A 231 -19.30 45.04 17.78
CA ILE A 231 -19.06 46.05 16.72
C ILE A 231 -17.62 46.18 16.14
N PHE A 232 -17.38 45.55 14.99
CA PHE A 232 -16.76 46.23 13.85
C PHE A 232 -17.35 45.67 12.56
N ASP A 233 -17.93 46.56 11.77
CA ASP A 233 -18.73 46.31 10.60
C ASP A 233 -17.78 46.26 9.38
N GLU A 234 -17.23 45.08 9.09
CA GLU A 234 -16.71 44.77 7.76
C GLU A 234 -17.44 43.53 7.27
N LYS A 235 -18.34 43.73 6.30
CA LYS A 235 -19.08 42.66 5.61
C LYS A 235 -18.10 41.58 5.14
N PRO A 236 -18.11 40.37 5.72
CA PRO A 236 -17.54 39.23 5.04
C PRO A 236 -18.58 38.83 4.00
N GLU A 237 -18.19 38.87 2.72
CA GLU A 237 -18.90 38.12 1.70
C GLU A 237 -19.16 36.72 2.24
N VAL A 238 -20.44 36.34 2.27
CA VAL A 238 -20.90 35.04 2.72
C VAL A 238 -20.15 33.98 1.92
N LYS A 239 -19.12 33.36 2.51
CA LYS A 239 -18.57 32.09 2.04
C LYS A 239 -19.75 31.11 2.04
N LYS A 240 -20.34 30.93 0.86
CA LYS A 240 -21.35 29.90 0.61
C LYS A 240 -20.79 28.61 1.17
N LYS A 241 -21.47 28.02 2.17
CA LYS A 241 -21.23 26.64 2.60
C LYS A 241 -21.17 25.79 1.33
N MET A 242 -19.98 25.31 0.97
CA MET A 242 -19.82 24.46 -0.20
C MET A 242 -20.70 23.23 0.03
N ALA A 243 -21.69 23.04 -0.83
CA ALA A 243 -22.51 21.85 -0.84
C ALA A 243 -21.61 20.62 -0.95
N VAL A 244 -21.97 19.54 -0.25
CA VAL A 244 -21.28 18.25 -0.37
C VAL A 244 -21.20 17.90 -1.85
N PRO A 245 -20.00 17.65 -2.40
CA PRO A 245 -19.85 17.45 -3.84
C PRO A 245 -20.70 16.27 -4.31
N LYS A 246 -21.47 16.46 -5.39
CA LYS A 246 -22.26 15.39 -6.00
C LYS A 246 -21.36 14.56 -6.92
N LEU A 247 -21.28 13.26 -6.66
CA LEU A 247 -20.66 12.31 -7.59
C LEU A 247 -21.63 12.04 -8.74
N ILE A 248 -21.15 12.21 -9.96
CA ILE A 248 -21.89 11.98 -11.20
C ILE A 248 -21.63 10.55 -11.67
N ASN A 249 -22.63 9.90 -12.26
CA ASN A 249 -22.45 8.61 -12.89
C ASN A 249 -21.61 8.75 -14.17
N LEU A 250 -20.45 8.10 -14.21
CA LEU A 250 -19.51 8.12 -15.33
C LEU A 250 -19.49 6.79 -16.10
N ALA A 251 -20.65 6.17 -16.33
CA ALA A 251 -20.74 4.91 -17.08
C ALA A 251 -20.18 4.98 -18.52
N TRP A 252 -20.01 6.19 -19.06
CA TRP A 252 -19.41 6.45 -20.37
C TRP A 252 -17.88 6.52 -20.35
N LEU A 253 -17.26 6.60 -19.17
CA LEU A 253 -15.81 6.75 -19.01
C LEU A 253 -15.15 5.38 -18.85
N ASP A 254 -14.16 5.09 -19.69
CA ASP A 254 -13.26 3.96 -19.52
C ASP A 254 -11.97 4.45 -18.86
N THR A 255 -11.75 4.04 -17.61
CA THR A 255 -10.60 4.43 -16.78
C THR A 255 -9.29 3.90 -17.35
N HIS A 256 -9.26 2.69 -17.89
CA HIS A 256 -8.06 2.14 -18.53
C HIS A 256 -7.71 2.90 -19.82
N ALA A 257 -8.71 3.22 -20.64
CA ALA A 257 -8.52 4.06 -21.83
C ALA A 257 -8.08 5.49 -21.45
N LEU A 258 -8.61 6.05 -20.35
CA LEU A 258 -8.23 7.36 -19.82
C LEU A 258 -6.74 7.38 -19.46
N LEU A 259 -6.26 6.39 -18.70
CA LEU A 259 -4.85 6.30 -18.30
C LEU A 259 -3.91 6.15 -19.50
N LYS A 260 -4.31 5.33 -20.48
CA LYS A 260 -3.58 5.18 -21.74
C LYS A 260 -3.47 6.50 -22.50
N ASP A 261 -4.54 7.31 -22.53
CA ASP A 261 -4.56 8.62 -23.18
C ASP A 261 -3.82 9.70 -22.36
N MET A 262 -3.67 9.53 -21.04
CA MET A 262 -2.88 10.40 -20.16
C MET A 262 -1.36 10.18 -20.32
N ARG A 263 -0.93 8.93 -20.55
CA ARG A 263 0.49 8.53 -20.65
C ARG A 263 1.36 9.42 -21.56
N PRO A 264 0.93 9.85 -22.77
CA PRO A 264 1.75 10.66 -23.67
C PRO A 264 2.04 12.08 -23.16
N TYR A 265 1.33 12.56 -22.14
CA TYR A 265 1.56 13.88 -21.55
C TYR A 265 2.67 13.87 -20.50
N ILE A 266 3.04 12.70 -19.98
CA ILE A 266 4.06 12.57 -18.94
C ILE A 266 5.42 12.98 -19.49
N ASN A 267 6.06 13.93 -18.82
CA ASN A 267 7.35 14.50 -19.18
C ASN A 267 7.43 15.10 -20.58
N LYS A 268 6.27 15.42 -21.18
CA LYS A 268 6.21 16.08 -22.48
C LYS A 268 6.36 17.59 -22.31
N LEU A 269 7.29 18.16 -23.07
CA LEU A 269 7.50 19.60 -23.16
C LEU A 269 6.79 20.18 -24.39
N GLU A 270 6.01 21.23 -24.16
CA GLU A 270 5.49 22.12 -25.19
C GLU A 270 6.22 23.47 -25.08
N GLY A 271 7.34 23.57 -25.80
CA GLY A 271 8.30 24.66 -25.63
C GLY A 271 8.99 24.57 -24.27
N ARG A 272 8.68 25.51 -23.36
CA ARG A 272 9.16 25.50 -21.95
C ARG A 272 8.09 25.07 -20.95
N ARG A 273 6.88 24.76 -21.40
CA ARG A 273 5.75 24.38 -20.54
C ARG A 273 5.63 22.87 -20.49
N PHE A 274 5.21 22.37 -19.33
CA PHE A 274 4.81 20.98 -19.12
C PHE A 274 3.46 20.99 -18.39
N THR A 275 2.67 19.96 -18.63
CA THR A 275 1.36 19.78 -18.00
C THR A 275 1.29 18.52 -17.15
N ALA A 276 2.25 17.62 -17.30
CA ALA A 276 2.46 16.50 -16.40
C ALA A 276 3.95 16.16 -16.31
N PHE A 277 4.36 15.67 -15.15
CA PHE A 277 5.73 15.25 -14.92
C PHE A 277 5.79 14.14 -13.88
N SER A 278 6.74 13.22 -14.05
CA SER A 278 7.01 12.17 -13.07
C SER A 278 8.01 12.64 -12.03
N MET A 279 8.10 11.94 -10.91
CA MET A 279 9.10 12.17 -9.88
C MET A 279 9.67 10.83 -9.39
N PRO A 280 10.97 10.78 -9.01
CA PRO A 280 11.61 9.55 -8.54
C PRO A 280 10.96 8.92 -7.29
N ASN A 281 10.11 9.67 -6.58
CA ASN A 281 9.32 9.21 -5.44
C ASN A 281 8.12 8.32 -5.80
N GLY A 282 7.97 7.93 -7.07
CA GLY A 282 6.94 7.01 -7.54
C GLY A 282 5.61 7.68 -7.93
N PHE A 283 5.57 9.01 -8.02
CA PHE A 283 4.37 9.74 -8.41
C PHE A 283 4.50 10.43 -9.78
N VAL A 284 3.36 10.63 -10.41
CA VAL A 284 3.19 11.46 -11.60
C VAL A 284 2.14 12.53 -11.29
N TYR A 285 2.52 13.78 -11.50
CA TYR A 285 1.69 14.94 -11.21
C TYR A 285 1.05 15.42 -12.50
N PHE A 286 -0.28 15.36 -12.60
CA PHE A 286 -1.02 15.82 -13.77
C PHE A 286 -1.74 17.12 -13.47
N MET A 287 -1.64 18.12 -14.34
CA MET A 287 -2.58 19.25 -14.27
C MET A 287 -4.00 18.75 -14.58
N PRO A 288 -5.04 19.12 -13.82
CA PRO A 288 -6.42 18.63 -14.05
C PRO A 288 -6.96 18.90 -15.46
N LYS A 289 -6.37 19.86 -16.18
CA LYS A 289 -6.72 20.13 -17.58
C LYS A 289 -6.51 18.92 -18.49
N ILE A 290 -5.55 18.04 -18.19
CA ILE A 290 -5.33 16.80 -18.95
C ILE A 290 -6.53 15.87 -18.79
N LEU A 291 -6.99 15.68 -17.54
CA LEU A 291 -8.18 14.86 -17.25
C LEU A 291 -9.41 15.44 -17.95
N GLU A 292 -9.59 16.77 -17.92
CA GLU A 292 -10.70 17.45 -18.61
C GLU A 292 -10.70 17.18 -20.12
N VAL A 293 -9.54 17.35 -20.78
CA VAL A 293 -9.44 17.19 -22.25
C VAL A 293 -9.77 15.76 -22.67
N ILE A 294 -9.24 14.76 -21.95
CA ILE A 294 -9.47 13.36 -22.29
C ILE A 294 -10.90 12.94 -21.93
N ALA A 295 -11.45 13.43 -20.81
CA ALA A 295 -12.83 13.19 -20.43
C ALA A 295 -13.82 13.74 -21.48
N LYS A 296 -13.60 14.97 -21.97
CA LYS A 296 -14.43 15.54 -23.05
C LYS A 296 -14.36 14.72 -24.33
N LYS A 297 -13.18 14.22 -24.70
CA LYS A 297 -12.99 13.34 -25.86
C LYS A 297 -13.76 12.02 -25.72
N GLN A 298 -13.68 11.35 -24.57
CA GLN A 298 -14.43 10.11 -24.34
C GLN A 298 -15.95 10.36 -24.29
N ALA A 299 -16.38 11.45 -23.66
CA ALA A 299 -17.79 11.83 -23.62
C ALA A 299 -18.36 12.09 -25.03
N GLU A 300 -17.61 12.79 -25.90
CA GLU A 300 -17.98 13.00 -27.30
C GLU A 300 -18.13 11.67 -28.05
N GLN A 301 -17.19 10.74 -27.89
CA GLN A 301 -17.24 9.41 -28.50
C GLN A 301 -18.43 8.58 -28.00
N ALA A 302 -18.83 8.76 -26.74
CA ALA A 302 -19.99 8.11 -26.14
C ALA A 302 -21.33 8.85 -26.44
N GLY A 303 -21.30 9.98 -27.17
CA GLY A 303 -22.48 10.78 -27.48
C GLY A 303 -23.03 11.61 -26.32
N VAL A 304 -22.26 11.78 -25.25
CA VAL A 304 -22.64 12.55 -24.05
C VAL A 304 -22.25 14.02 -24.23
N LEU A 305 -23.03 14.72 -25.07
CA LEU A 305 -22.74 16.11 -25.45
C LEU A 305 -22.75 17.10 -24.28
N GLU A 306 -23.48 16.80 -23.21
CA GLU A 306 -23.57 17.62 -21.99
C GLU A 306 -22.18 17.89 -21.40
N VAL A 307 -21.35 16.85 -21.25
CA VAL A 307 -19.99 16.96 -20.69
C VAL A 307 -19.04 17.73 -21.62
N VAL A 308 -19.26 17.67 -22.93
CA VAL A 308 -18.45 18.39 -23.92
C VAL A 308 -18.64 19.90 -23.79
N THR A 309 -19.90 20.33 -23.61
CA THR A 309 -20.28 21.75 -23.49
C THR A 309 -20.17 22.32 -22.08
N MET A 310 -19.91 21.49 -21.07
CA MET A 310 -19.82 21.93 -19.66
C MET A 310 -18.78 23.04 -19.45
N GLU A 311 -19.18 24.00 -18.64
CA GLU A 311 -18.34 25.09 -18.16
C GLU A 311 -17.44 24.64 -17.00
N LYS A 312 -16.46 25.47 -16.64
CA LYS A 312 -15.42 25.12 -15.66
C LYS A 312 -15.95 24.66 -14.30
N GLU A 313 -17.08 25.22 -13.84
CA GLU A 313 -17.65 24.92 -12.52
C GLU A 313 -18.31 23.54 -12.50
N GLU A 314 -19.10 23.21 -13.52
CA GLU A 314 -19.75 21.90 -13.70
C GLU A 314 -18.71 20.80 -13.95
N MET A 315 -17.65 21.12 -14.69
CA MET A 315 -16.54 20.21 -14.94
C MET A 315 -15.82 19.78 -13.67
N ARG A 316 -15.89 20.56 -12.56
CA ARG A 316 -15.30 20.14 -11.27
C ARG A 316 -15.98 18.90 -10.71
N GLU A 317 -17.29 18.74 -10.89
CA GLU A 317 -18.03 17.57 -10.43
C GLU A 317 -17.65 16.33 -11.24
N VAL A 318 -17.45 16.50 -12.55
CA VAL A 318 -16.94 15.44 -13.44
C VAL A 318 -15.53 15.04 -13.04
N LEU A 319 -14.61 16.00 -12.88
CA LEU A 319 -13.23 15.73 -12.46
C LEU A 319 -13.14 15.06 -11.09
N LEU A 320 -13.97 15.49 -10.14
CA LEU A 320 -14.06 14.84 -8.83
C LEU A 320 -14.56 13.40 -8.94
N SER A 321 -15.55 13.16 -9.79
CA SER A 321 -16.10 11.82 -10.02
C SER A 321 -15.07 10.91 -10.69
N ILE A 322 -14.28 11.44 -11.65
CA ILE A 322 -13.16 10.73 -12.29
C ILE A 322 -12.12 10.35 -11.25
N VAL A 323 -11.65 11.32 -10.46
CA VAL A 323 -10.67 11.07 -9.40
C VAL A 323 -11.21 10.08 -8.38
N HIS A 324 -12.50 10.13 -8.04
CA HIS A 324 -13.12 9.16 -7.14
C HIS A 324 -13.10 7.74 -7.72
N GLN A 325 -13.39 7.54 -9.01
CA GLN A 325 -13.26 6.22 -9.66
C GLN A 325 -11.80 5.75 -9.68
N LEU A 326 -10.87 6.64 -10.09
CA LEU A 326 -9.43 6.34 -10.09
C LEU A 326 -8.89 6.03 -8.68
N ARG A 327 -9.50 6.58 -7.62
CA ARG A 327 -9.17 6.19 -6.23
C ARG A 327 -9.58 4.77 -5.89
N GLN A 328 -10.75 4.32 -6.37
CA GLN A 328 -11.17 2.93 -6.17
C GLN A 328 -10.24 1.94 -6.89
N GLU A 329 -9.56 2.42 -7.94
CA GLU A 329 -8.55 1.68 -8.70
C GLU A 329 -7.11 1.90 -8.18
N GLU A 330 -6.93 2.53 -7.01
CA GLU A 330 -5.63 2.86 -6.40
C GLU A 330 -4.68 3.69 -7.28
N VAL A 331 -5.18 4.36 -8.32
CA VAL A 331 -4.36 5.21 -9.21
C VAL A 331 -3.94 6.51 -8.54
N ILE A 332 -4.80 7.07 -7.68
CA ILE A 332 -4.61 8.37 -7.05
C ILE A 332 -3.79 8.23 -5.77
N ALA A 333 -2.77 9.08 -5.61
CA ALA A 333 -1.96 9.13 -4.40
C ALA A 333 -2.75 9.75 -3.23
N ASN A 334 -3.53 8.92 -2.53
CA ASN A 334 -4.46 9.34 -1.48
C ASN A 334 -3.79 10.10 -0.31
N GLY A 335 -2.53 9.82 -0.01
CA GLY A 335 -1.75 10.57 0.99
C GLY A 335 -1.44 12.02 0.60
N LEU A 336 -1.52 12.35 -0.70
CA LEU A 336 -1.24 13.68 -1.24
C LEU A 336 -2.52 14.43 -1.65
N LEU A 337 -3.68 13.77 -1.62
CA LEU A 337 -4.93 14.34 -2.10
C LEU A 337 -6.13 13.98 -1.23
N GLN A 338 -6.68 14.99 -0.55
CA GLN A 338 -7.87 14.87 0.30
C GLN A 338 -9.11 14.34 -0.45
N ASN A 339 -9.92 13.51 0.22
CA ASN A 339 -11.03 12.74 -0.36
C ASN A 339 -12.07 13.56 -1.17
N ASN A 340 -12.28 14.83 -0.85
CA ASN A 340 -13.27 15.67 -1.55
C ASN A 340 -12.67 16.56 -2.64
N TYR A 341 -11.41 16.32 -3.01
CA TYR A 341 -10.69 17.11 -4.01
C TYR A 341 -10.19 16.24 -5.15
N PHE A 342 -10.11 16.83 -6.33
CA PHE A 342 -9.55 16.22 -7.55
C PHE A 342 -8.11 16.66 -7.84
N GLY A 343 -7.58 17.62 -7.08
CA GLY A 343 -6.18 18.05 -7.12
C GLY A 343 -5.79 18.81 -5.84
N ALA A 344 -4.49 19.02 -5.66
CA ALA A 344 -3.92 19.80 -4.56
C ALA A 344 -2.84 20.74 -5.10
N TYR A 345 -2.48 21.76 -4.30
CA TYR A 345 -1.38 22.65 -4.64
C TYR A 345 -0.05 22.05 -4.17
N PHE A 346 0.92 22.06 -5.07
CA PHE A 346 2.29 21.60 -4.80
C PHE A 346 3.29 22.67 -5.18
N THR A 347 4.34 22.78 -4.38
CA THR A 347 5.55 23.56 -4.67
C THR A 347 6.54 22.64 -5.37
N VAL A 348 6.94 22.99 -6.59
CA VAL A 348 7.96 22.30 -7.37
C VAL A 348 9.25 23.10 -7.28
N THR A 349 10.31 22.47 -6.78
CA THR A 349 11.62 23.10 -6.57
C THR A 349 12.60 22.67 -7.65
N MET A 350 13.24 23.64 -8.30
CA MET A 350 14.24 23.41 -9.35
C MET A 350 15.67 23.35 -8.76
N LYS A 351 16.62 22.77 -9.50
CA LYS A 351 18.06 22.73 -9.15
C LYS A 351 18.67 24.11 -8.90
N SER A 352 18.14 25.14 -9.57
CA SER A 352 18.55 26.54 -9.38
C SER A 352 18.06 27.16 -8.07
N GLY A 353 17.24 26.44 -7.29
CA GLY A 353 16.57 26.96 -6.10
C GLY A 353 15.28 27.74 -6.40
N VAL A 354 14.92 27.93 -7.67
CA VAL A 354 13.65 28.55 -8.05
C VAL A 354 12.50 27.58 -7.76
N THR A 355 11.46 28.08 -7.08
CA THR A 355 10.24 27.33 -6.80
C THR A 355 9.08 27.80 -7.68
N MET A 356 8.17 26.88 -8.01
CA MET A 356 6.92 27.20 -8.71
C MET A 356 5.76 26.42 -8.10
N ASN A 357 4.63 27.09 -7.90
CA ASN A 357 3.43 26.43 -7.38
C ASN A 357 2.54 25.99 -8.55
N GLY A 358 2.00 24.78 -8.47
CA GLY A 358 1.02 24.29 -9.42
C GLY A 358 -0.06 23.44 -8.76
N TYR A 359 -1.22 23.37 -9.40
CA TYR A 359 -2.34 22.55 -8.95
C TYR A 359 -2.35 21.26 -9.75
N TYR A 360 -2.11 20.14 -9.06
CA TYR A 360 -1.91 18.84 -9.69
C TYR A 360 -2.78 17.76 -9.05
N THR A 361 -3.15 16.78 -9.86
CA THR A 361 -3.70 15.49 -9.45
C THR A 361 -2.53 14.51 -9.37
N PRO A 362 -2.12 14.09 -8.16
CA PRO A 362 -1.03 13.14 -8.00
C PRO A 362 -1.52 11.71 -8.23
N CYS A 363 -0.87 11.00 -9.15
CA CYS A 363 -1.15 9.62 -9.46
C CYS A 363 0.08 8.75 -9.18
N HIS A 364 -0.12 7.48 -8.82
CA HIS A 364 0.95 6.50 -8.77
C HIS A 364 1.51 6.25 -10.18
N ALA A 365 2.84 6.28 -10.32
CA ALA A 365 3.52 6.09 -11.60
C ALA A 365 3.19 4.74 -12.25
N GLU A 366 2.94 3.72 -11.43
CA GLU A 366 2.64 2.34 -11.84
C GLU A 366 1.40 2.21 -12.73
N ALA A 367 0.46 3.16 -12.65
CA ALA A 367 -0.71 3.20 -13.53
C ALA A 367 -0.35 3.51 -14.99
N PHE A 368 0.88 3.95 -15.28
CA PHE A 368 1.30 4.45 -16.58
C PHE A 368 2.49 3.69 -17.17
N ASP A 369 3.54 3.47 -16.38
CA ASP A 369 4.77 2.75 -16.78
C ASP A 369 5.73 2.59 -15.59
N SER A 370 6.91 2.03 -15.84
CA SER A 370 8.04 2.13 -14.91
C SER A 370 8.46 3.59 -14.69
N ILE A 371 8.61 4.00 -13.42
CA ILE A 371 9.11 5.32 -13.08
C ILE A 371 10.49 5.59 -13.67
N ALA A 372 11.36 4.59 -13.73
CA ALA A 372 12.69 4.73 -14.33
C ALA A 372 12.61 5.09 -15.82
N VAL A 373 11.74 4.41 -16.57
CA VAL A 373 11.50 4.70 -18.00
C VAL A 373 10.98 6.12 -18.18
N MET A 374 10.10 6.59 -17.29
CA MET A 374 9.57 7.95 -17.34
C MET A 374 10.62 9.00 -16.98
N GLU A 375 11.39 8.80 -15.91
CA GLU A 375 12.47 9.70 -15.48
C GLU A 375 13.58 9.79 -16.53
N ASP A 376 13.99 8.66 -17.13
CA ASP A 376 14.99 8.64 -18.21
C ASP A 376 14.52 9.38 -19.48
N ALA A 377 13.20 9.42 -19.71
CA ALA A 377 12.61 10.17 -20.82
C ALA A 377 12.50 11.68 -20.56
N LYS A 378 12.83 12.17 -19.35
CA LYS A 378 12.81 13.62 -19.07
C LYS A 378 13.84 14.37 -19.91
N SER A 379 13.46 15.58 -20.29
CA SER A 379 14.34 16.49 -21.03
C SER A 379 14.12 17.94 -20.59
N GLY A 380 15.07 18.81 -20.92
CA GLY A 380 14.98 20.25 -20.65
C GLY A 380 14.75 20.57 -19.17
N ILE A 381 13.83 21.51 -18.89
CA ILE A 381 13.54 22.02 -17.54
C ILE A 381 13.05 20.93 -16.57
N LEU A 382 12.53 19.80 -17.07
CA LEU A 382 12.06 18.71 -16.21
C LEU A 382 13.21 17.94 -15.54
N LEU A 383 14.41 17.96 -16.13
CA LEU A 383 15.63 17.42 -15.51
C LEU A 383 16.08 18.27 -14.32
N ASP A 384 15.61 19.51 -14.24
CA ASP A 384 15.96 20.43 -13.15
C ASP A 384 14.99 20.33 -11.98
N VAL A 385 13.89 19.57 -12.08
CA VAL A 385 12.99 19.36 -10.94
C VAL A 385 13.65 18.45 -9.91
N VAL A 386 13.76 18.93 -8.67
CA VAL A 386 14.45 18.22 -7.56
C VAL A 386 13.48 17.73 -6.51
N SER A 387 12.51 18.55 -6.10
CA SER A 387 11.52 18.18 -5.09
C SER A 387 10.13 18.70 -5.46
N VAL A 388 9.12 18.00 -4.95
CA VAL A 388 7.72 18.40 -5.01
C VAL A 388 7.12 18.22 -3.63
N GLU A 389 6.61 19.29 -3.05
CA GLU A 389 6.08 19.31 -1.69
C GLU A 389 4.64 19.81 -1.69
N SER A 390 3.78 19.20 -0.89
CA SER A 390 2.41 19.67 -0.71
C SER A 390 2.41 21.00 0.02
N VAL A 391 1.58 21.95 -0.43
CA VAL A 391 1.35 23.20 0.27
C VAL A 391 0.35 22.96 1.40
N HIS A 392 0.77 22.30 2.49
CA HIS A 392 -0.05 22.13 3.69
C HIS A 392 0.72 22.54 4.96
N GLU A 393 0.69 23.85 5.25
CA GLU A 393 0.46 24.44 6.58
C GLU A 393 0.25 25.98 6.40
N GLU A 394 -0.74 26.54 7.12
CA GLU A 394 -1.01 27.98 7.36
C GLU A 394 -1.75 28.91 6.37
N LYS A 395 -2.13 28.55 5.13
CA LYS A 395 -2.93 29.48 4.30
C LYS A 395 -4.17 28.87 3.64
N GLN A 396 -5.16 28.53 4.46
CA GLN A 396 -6.56 28.53 4.03
C GLN A 396 -7.43 29.15 5.15
N ALA A 397 -7.35 30.48 5.26
CA ALA A 397 -8.30 31.31 6.00
C ALA A 397 -9.50 31.71 5.13
#